data_AF-A0A4Q5C799-F1
#
_entry.id   AF-A0A4Q5C799-F1
#
_cell.length_a   1.000
_cell.length_b   1.000
_cell.length_c   1.000
_cell.angle_alpha   90.00
_cell.angle_beta   90.00
_cell.angle_gamma   90.00
#
_symmetry.space_group_name_H-M   'P 1'
#
loop_
_entity.id
_entity.type
_entity.pdbx_description
1 polymer ?
#
loop_
_entity_poly.entity_id
_entity_poly.type
_entity_poly.pdbx_seq_one_letter_code
_entity_poly.pdbx_strand_id
1 'polypeptide(L)' 'MIKRLCNLYIKRKTKNLTRIPLFTMTFNYKKYKENGKENSCMLYTLHPDIARDEFLKENLQKCVDYIRENYDMEVFTKI' A
#
# COMPACT_ATOMS: atom_id res chain seq x y z
N MET A 1 -19.38 15.10 -2.81
CA MET A 1 -19.87 13.78 -2.33
C MET A 1 -18.75 12.76 -2.16
N ILE A 2 -17.88 12.54 -3.16
CA ILE A 2 -16.78 11.56 -3.15
C ILE A 2 -15.80 11.76 -1.97
N LYS A 3 -15.33 12.99 -1.72
CA LYS A 3 -14.44 13.29 -0.58
C LYS A 3 -15.01 12.86 0.78
N ARG A 4 -16.33 12.95 0.96
CA ARG A 4 -17.00 12.62 2.23
C ARG A 4 -17.05 11.10 2.44
N LEU A 5 -17.23 10.34 1.36
CA LEU A 5 -17.16 8.87 1.35
C LEU A 5 -15.73 8.37 1.56
N CYS A 6 -14.73 8.97 0.90
CA CYS A 6 -13.31 8.68 1.15
C CYS A 6 -12.95 8.95 2.62
N ASN A 7 -13.38 10.08 3.19
CA ASN A 7 -13.13 10.41 4.59
C ASN A 7 -13.83 9.45 5.57
N LEU A 8 -15.03 8.95 5.24
CA LEU A 8 -15.71 7.93 6.04
C LEU A 8 -14.99 6.58 5.98
N TYR A 9 -14.51 6.19 4.80
CA TYR A 9 -13.71 4.97 4.62
C TYR A 9 -12.39 5.03 5.39
N ILE A 10 -11.68 6.17 5.29
CA ILE A 10 -10.45 6.44 6.04
C ILE A 10 -10.75 6.40 7.55
N LYS A 11 -11.77 7.12 8.04
CA LYS A 11 -12.20 7.10 9.46
C LYS A 11 -12.51 5.69 9.97
N ARG A 12 -13.13 4.83 9.15
CA ARG A 12 -13.45 3.45 9.52
C ARG A 12 -12.22 2.56 9.63
N LYS A 13 -11.19 2.83 8.81
CA LYS A 13 -9.90 2.12 8.84
C LYS A 13 -8.96 2.67 9.93
N THR A 14 -9.05 3.95 10.25
CA THR A 14 -8.27 4.64 11.27
C THR A 14 -9.11 4.87 12.52
N LYS A 15 -9.17 3.89 13.43
CA LYS A 15 -9.86 4.02 14.73
C LYS A 15 -9.51 5.40 15.36
N ASN A 16 -10.50 6.29 15.38
CA ASN A 16 -10.52 7.59 16.06
C ASN A 16 -9.68 8.76 15.51
N LEU A 17 -9.29 8.82 14.22
CA LEU A 17 -8.52 9.96 13.64
C LEU A 17 -7.18 10.28 14.35
N THR A 18 -6.73 9.50 15.32
CA THR A 18 -5.47 9.74 16.04
C THR A 18 -4.24 9.47 15.18
N ARG A 19 -4.40 8.67 14.11
CA ARG A 19 -3.36 8.36 13.13
C ARG A 19 -3.98 8.26 11.75
N ILE A 20 -3.50 9.06 10.80
CA ILE A 20 -3.89 9.00 9.39
C ILE A 20 -2.73 8.35 8.63
N PRO A 21 -2.90 7.16 8.03
CA PRO A 21 -1.87 6.55 7.20
C PRO A 21 -1.71 7.39 5.94
N LEU A 22 -0.53 7.97 5.78
CA LEU A 22 -0.16 8.77 4.61
C LEU A 22 0.08 7.89 3.39
N PHE A 23 0.65 6.71 3.61
CA PHE A 23 0.67 5.64 2.64
C PHE A 23 0.67 4.28 3.36
N THR A 24 0.31 3.22 2.65
CA THR A 24 0.38 1.85 3.17
C THR A 24 0.74 0.91 2.05
N MET A 25 1.77 0.11 2.27
CA MET A 25 2.16 -1.00 1.40
C MET A 25 1.64 -2.29 2.02
N THR A 26 1.08 -3.18 1.19
CA THR A 26 0.56 -4.47 1.64
C THR A 26 1.06 -5.58 0.75
N PHE A 27 1.41 -6.70 1.36
CA PHE A 27 1.66 -7.95 0.67
C PHE A 27 0.38 -8.80 0.59
N ASN A 28 -0.08 -9.07 -0.63
CA ASN A 28 -1.22 -9.93 -0.90
C ASN A 28 -0.74 -11.36 -1.17
N TYR A 29 -0.69 -12.15 -0.10
CA TYR A 29 -0.24 -13.53 -0.15
C TYR A 29 -1.07 -14.40 -1.11
N LYS A 30 -2.39 -14.19 -1.19
CA LYS A 30 -3.24 -14.95 -2.12
C LYS A 30 -2.82 -14.70 -3.57
N LYS A 31 -2.66 -13.44 -3.96
CA LYS A 31 -2.19 -13.07 -5.30
C LYS A 31 -0.78 -13.59 -5.57
N TYR A 32 0.09 -13.60 -4.55
CA TYR A 32 1.44 -14.16 -4.68
C TYR A 32 1.41 -15.64 -5.06
N LYS A 33 0.54 -16.44 -4.42
CA LYS A 33 0.40 -17.87 -4.73
C LYS A 33 -0.18 -18.12 -6.12
N GLU A 34 -1.03 -17.22 -6.62
CA GLU A 34 -1.66 -17.34 -7.94
C GLU A 34 -0.78 -16.85 -9.09
N ASN A 35 -0.08 -15.71 -8.91
CA ASN A 35 0.58 -14.97 -10.00
C ASN A 35 2.07 -14.69 -9.73
N GLY A 36 2.63 -15.21 -8.64
CA GLY A 36 4.02 -14.95 -8.25
C GLY A 36 4.24 -13.53 -7.73
N LYS A 37 5.47 -13.03 -7.88
CA LYS A 37 5.90 -11.74 -7.31
C LYS A 37 5.14 -10.54 -7.89
N GLU A 38 4.74 -10.62 -9.15
CA GLU A 38 4.06 -9.54 -9.84
C GLU A 38 2.72 -9.21 -9.19
N ASN A 39 2.47 -7.92 -8.90
CA ASN A 39 1.25 -7.44 -8.23
C ASN A 39 0.97 -8.04 -6.83
N SER A 40 1.93 -8.77 -6.24
CA SER A 40 1.79 -9.34 -4.91
C SER A 40 2.06 -8.32 -3.80
N CYS A 41 3.06 -7.46 -3.94
CA CYS A 41 3.29 -6.31 -3.06
C CYS A 41 2.70 -5.06 -3.70
N MET A 42 1.82 -4.32 -3.05
CA MET A 42 1.18 -3.13 -3.65
C MET A 42 1.12 -1.96 -2.68
N LEU A 43 1.29 -0.74 -3.20
CA LEU A 43 0.86 0.49 -2.53
C LEU A 43 -0.66 0.52 -2.50
N TYR A 44 -1.24 0.20 -1.34
CA TYR A 44 -2.68 0.02 -1.17
C TYR A 44 -3.40 1.33 -0.88
N THR A 45 -2.74 2.24 -0.18
CA THR A 45 -3.31 3.55 0.15
C THR A 45 -2.22 4.58 -0.01
N LEU A 46 -2.52 5.65 -0.74
CA LEU A 46 -1.76 6.88 -0.80
C LEU A 46 -2.73 7.99 -0.44
N HIS A 47 -2.32 8.88 0.46
CA HIS A 47 -3.09 10.10 0.73
C HIS A 47 -3.22 10.88 -0.58
N PRO A 48 -4.41 11.44 -0.93
CA PRO A 48 -4.63 12.10 -2.22
C PRO A 48 -3.61 13.20 -2.55
N ASP A 49 -3.13 13.92 -1.53
CA ASP A 49 -2.12 14.97 -1.73
C ASP A 49 -0.72 14.40 -2.00
N ILE A 50 -0.40 13.21 -1.46
CA ILE A 50 0.85 12.50 -1.75
C ILE A 50 0.77 11.80 -3.11
N ALA A 51 -0.40 11.29 -3.49
CA ALA A 51 -0.61 10.63 -4.79
C ALA A 51 -0.41 11.58 -5.99
N ARG A 52 -0.49 12.90 -5.76
CA ARG A 52 -0.23 13.95 -6.75
C ARG A 52 1.23 14.36 -6.81
N ASP A 53 2.02 14.03 -5.80
CA ASP A 53 3.45 14.29 -5.77
C ASP A 53 4.16 13.20 -6.58
N GLU A 54 4.67 13.58 -7.76
CA GLU A 54 5.35 12.66 -8.67
C GLU A 54 6.65 12.11 -8.07
N PHE A 55 7.40 12.94 -7.34
CA PHE A 55 8.64 12.51 -6.68
C PHE A 55 8.37 11.42 -5.64
N LEU A 56 7.34 11.60 -4.80
CA LEU A 56 6.98 10.59 -3.81
C LEU A 56 6.40 9.34 -4.48
N LYS A 57 5.53 9.49 -5.48
CA LYS A 57 4.95 8.36 -6.21
C LYS A 57 6.03 7.49 -6.85
N GLU A 58 7.01 8.07 -7.52
CA GLU A 58 8.10 7.34 -8.15
C GLU A 58 8.97 6.61 -7.12
N ASN A 59 9.35 7.28 -6.03
CA ASN A 59 10.20 6.66 -5.02
C ASN A 59 9.47 5.53 -4.27
N LEU A 60 8.19 5.72 -3.94
CA LEU A 60 7.40 4.67 -3.30
C LEU A 60 7.21 3.46 -4.23
N GLN A 61 7.03 3.69 -5.54
CA GLN A 61 6.96 2.61 -6.51
C GLN A 61 8.30 1.86 -6.60
N LYS A 62 9.43 2.57 -6.66
CA LYS A 62 10.78 1.96 -6.61
C LYS A 62 10.97 1.11 -5.36
N CYS A 63 10.48 1.56 -4.19
CA CYS A 63 10.54 0.75 -2.97
C CYS A 63 9.74 -0.56 -3.10
N VAL A 64 8.55 -0.52 -3.70
CA VAL A 64 7.75 -1.73 -3.94
C VAL A 64 8.48 -2.69 -4.86
N ASP A 65 9.03 -2.19 -5.96
CA ASP A 65 9.70 -3.02 -6.95
C ASP A 65 10.99 -3.62 -6.37
N TYR A 66 11.76 -2.84 -5.63
CA TYR A 66 12.93 -3.33 -4.91
C TYR A 66 12.59 -4.48 -3.97
N ILE A 67 11.50 -4.39 -3.20
CA ILE A 67 11.07 -5.46 -2.30
C ILE A 67 10.70 -6.72 -3.08
N ARG A 68 9.93 -6.59 -4.16
CA ARG A 68 9.53 -7.74 -5.00
C ARG A 68 10.75 -8.45 -5.58
N GLU A 69 11.73 -7.69 -6.07
CA GLU A 69 12.89 -8.23 -6.76
C GLU A 69 13.90 -8.85 -5.79
N ASN A 70 14.18 -8.18 -4.67
CA ASN A 70 15.33 -8.50 -3.82
C ASN A 70 15.00 -9.32 -2.57
N TYR A 71 13.73 -9.40 -2.17
CA TYR A 71 13.32 -10.18 -0.99
C TYR A 71 12.71 -11.51 -1.39
N ASP A 72 12.93 -12.52 -0.53
CA ASP A 72 12.09 -13.71 -0.50
C ASP A 72 10.74 -13.33 0.13
N MET A 73 9.71 -13.26 -0.71
CA MET A 73 8.38 -12.82 -0.31
C MET A 73 7.74 -13.78 0.71
N GLU A 74 8.18 -15.04 0.79
CA GLU A 74 7.68 -16.00 1.77
C GLU A 74 8.16 -15.69 3.20
N VAL A 75 9.20 -14.88 3.36
CA VAL A 75 9.61 -14.39 4.69
C VAL A 75 8.49 -13.58 5.33
N PHE A 76 7.72 -12.83 4.56
CA PHE A 76 6.62 -12.01 5.09
C PHE A 76 5.39 -12.82 5.55
N THR A 77 5.36 -14.13 5.30
CA THR A 77 4.25 -15.00 5.74
C THR A 77 4.55 -15.74 7.04
N LYS A 78 5.81 -15.69 7.49
CA LYS A 78 6.24 -16.29 8.76
C LYS A 78 5.86 -15.32 9.88
N ILE A 79 4.68 -15.54 10.47
CA ILE A 79 4.20 -14.81 11.66
C ILE A 79 4.61 -15.60 12.89
#